data_AF-A0A9N9AX72-F1
#
_entry.id   AF-A0A9N9AX72-F1
#
_cell.length_a   1.000
_cell.length_b   1.000
_cell.length_c   1.000
_cell.angle_alpha   90.00
_cell.angle_beta   90.00
_cell.angle_gamma   90.00
#
_symmetry.space_group_name_H-M   'P 1'
#
loop_
_entity.id
_entity.type
_entity.pdbx_description
1 polymer ?
#
loop_
_entity_poly.entity_id
_entity_poly.type
_entity_poly.pdbx_seq_one_letter_code
_entity_poly.pdbx_strand_id
1 'polypeptide(L)'
;MTSPLFNDLSTRNKQNILHWLNEIKPEYENEMVFHVDSLLVFEWKEAALLQRGILKANVIELITSTHQNVRYYVDNDVHNTPNVLSDSFFSVVGPRASQIIVHIVRRLQTNYHQANVPSLGRVFCVRATKANVIKVDELYPFNI
;
A
#
# COMPACT_ATOMS: atom_id res chain seq x y z
N MET A 1 -6.32 17.21 8.73
CA MET A 1 -6.61 16.24 9.81
C MET A 1 -6.06 14.90 9.39
N THR A 2 -5.26 14.27 10.24
CA THR A 2 -4.69 12.93 10.02
C THR A 2 -5.65 11.86 10.54
N SER A 3 -5.84 10.78 9.79
CA SER A 3 -6.64 9.62 10.22
C SER A 3 -6.10 9.03 11.54
N PRO A 4 -6.91 8.58 12.50
CA PRO A 4 -6.43 7.89 13.71
C PRO A 4 -5.49 6.72 13.39
N LEU A 5 -5.79 5.98 12.32
CA LEU A 5 -4.95 4.87 11.84
C LEU A 5 -3.58 5.31 11.35
N PHE A 6 -3.43 6.56 10.89
CA PHE A 6 -2.12 7.09 10.55
C PHE A 6 -1.21 7.18 11.78
N ASN A 7 -1.78 7.42 12.98
CA ASN A 7 -1.01 7.49 14.21
C ASN A 7 -0.54 6.11 14.69
N ASP A 8 -1.20 5.03 14.28
CA ASP A 8 -0.84 3.65 14.63
C ASP A 8 0.29 3.08 13.76
N LEU A 9 0.60 3.73 12.64
CA LEU A 9 1.71 3.33 11.76
C LEU A 9 3.07 3.58 12.42
N SER A 10 4.06 2.78 12.03
CA SER A 10 5.46 2.98 12.45
C SER A 10 5.97 4.38 12.01
N THR A 11 6.95 4.93 12.73
CA THR A 11 7.57 6.22 12.36
C THR A 11 8.08 6.23 10.92
N ARG A 12 8.69 5.11 10.49
CA ARG A 12 9.16 4.93 9.12
C ARG A 12 8.01 4.97 8.11
N ASN A 13 6.91 4.26 8.37
CA ASN A 13 5.77 4.23 7.45
C ASN A 13 5.11 5.59 7.33
N LYS A 14 5.02 6.34 8.43
CA LYS A 14 4.57 7.74 8.42
C LYS A 14 5.47 8.62 7.55
N GLN A 15 6.79 8.52 7.70
CA GLN A 15 7.76 9.28 6.90
C GLN A 15 7.63 8.97 5.41
N ASN A 16 7.53 7.69 5.04
CA ASN A 16 7.38 7.27 3.64
C ASN A 16 6.07 7.76 3.02
N ILE A 17 4.96 7.71 3.77
CA ILE A 17 3.68 8.25 3.31
C ILE A 17 3.76 9.76 3.09
N LEU A 18 4.42 10.50 3.98
CA LEU A 18 4.60 11.94 3.84
C LEU A 18 5.52 12.30 2.66
N HIS A 19 6.57 11.52 2.44
CA HIS A 19 7.46 11.68 1.29
C HIS A 19 6.69 11.46 -0.02
N TRP A 20 5.93 10.36 -0.11
CA TRP A 20 5.06 10.08 -1.26
C TRP A 20 4.06 11.21 -1.52
N LEU A 21 3.43 11.76 -0.47
CA LEU A 21 2.49 12.87 -0.59
C LEU A 21 3.12 14.12 -1.23
N ASN A 22 4.40 14.38 -0.93
CA ASN A 22 5.11 15.52 -1.50
C ASN A 22 5.54 15.31 -2.96
N GLU A 23 5.59 14.05 -3.43
CA GLU A 23 6.01 13.71 -4.80
C GLU A 23 4.85 13.57 -5.79
N ILE A 24 3.64 13.24 -5.31
CA ILE A 24 2.48 13.08 -6.18
C ILE A 24 2.04 14.42 -6.76
N LYS A 25 1.71 14.42 -8.06
CA LYS A 25 1.25 15.64 -8.73
C LYS A 25 -0.15 16.03 -8.23
N PRO A 26 -0.35 17.27 -7.80
CA PRO A 26 -1.69 17.78 -7.52
C PRO A 26 -2.48 17.95 -8.82
N GLU A 27 -3.75 17.57 -8.79
CA GLU A 27 -4.75 17.95 -9.78
C GLU A 27 -5.57 19.13 -9.26
N TYR A 28 -5.96 20.03 -10.16
CA TYR A 28 -6.65 21.27 -9.83
C TYR A 28 -8.04 21.27 -10.46
N GLU A 29 -9.09 21.41 -9.65
CA GLU A 29 -10.46 21.57 -10.11
C GLU A 29 -11.16 22.64 -9.27
N ASN A 30 -11.68 23.69 -9.91
CA ASN A 30 -12.40 24.79 -9.25
C ASN A 30 -11.67 25.35 -8.01
N GLU A 31 -10.37 25.68 -8.14
CA GLU A 31 -9.49 26.17 -7.06
C GLU A 31 -9.21 25.16 -5.93
N MET A 32 -9.72 23.93 -6.04
CA MET A 32 -9.42 22.84 -5.11
C MET A 32 -8.27 21.98 -5.64
N VAL A 33 -7.37 21.60 -4.73
CA VAL A 33 -6.27 20.67 -4.98
C VAL A 33 -6.69 19.27 -4.56
N PHE A 34 -6.69 18.34 -5.53
CA PHE A 34 -6.97 16.93 -5.33
C PHE A 34 -5.77 16.08 -5.70
N HIS A 35 -5.70 14.89 -5.13
CA HIS A 35 -4.78 13.86 -5.59
C HIS A 35 -5.59 12.65 -6.00
N VAL A 36 -5.39 12.23 -7.25
CA VAL A 36 -6.08 11.07 -7.83
C VAL A 36 -5.34 9.77 -7.49
N ASP A 37 -4.05 9.88 -7.19
CA ASP A 37 -3.20 8.75 -6.84
C ASP A 37 -3.50 8.25 -5.42
N SER A 38 -3.32 6.95 -5.23
CA SER A 38 -3.45 6.28 -3.93
C SER A 38 -2.19 5.49 -3.64
N LEU A 39 -1.86 5.34 -2.36
CA LEU A 39 -0.74 4.53 -1.91
C LEU A 39 -1.26 3.32 -1.15
N LEU A 40 -0.84 2.14 -1.56
CA LEU A 40 -1.12 0.89 -0.87
C LEU A 40 0.11 0.53 -0.04
N VAL A 41 -0.06 0.36 1.26
CA VAL A 41 1.00 0.05 2.21
C VAL A 41 0.77 -1.34 2.78
N PHE A 42 1.79 -2.20 2.68
CA PHE A 42 1.79 -3.55 3.23
C PHE A 42 2.75 -3.61 4.41
N GLU A 43 2.20 -3.84 5.60
CA GLU A 43 2.96 -4.21 6.79
C GLU A 43 3.02 -5.74 6.89
N TRP A 44 4.19 -6.32 6.65
CA TRP A 44 4.32 -7.77 6.52
C TRP A 44 4.54 -8.46 7.87
N LYS A 45 3.92 -9.62 8.04
CA LYS A 45 4.19 -10.53 9.14
C LYS A 45 5.13 -11.65 8.67
N GLU A 46 6.44 -11.40 8.74
CA GLU A 46 7.47 -12.31 8.21
C GLU A 46 7.34 -13.75 8.71
N ALA A 47 7.04 -13.93 10.00
CA ALA A 47 6.83 -15.25 10.57
C ALA A 47 5.68 -16.03 9.89
N ALA A 48 4.62 -15.33 9.48
CA ALA A 48 3.49 -15.94 8.78
C ALA A 48 3.84 -16.28 7.32
N LEU A 49 4.57 -15.40 6.61
CA LEU A 49 5.10 -15.68 5.27
C LEU A 49 5.97 -16.94 5.29
N LEU A 50 6.91 -17.02 6.24
CA LEU A 50 7.82 -18.15 6.40
C LEU A 50 7.07 -19.45 6.74
N GLN A 51 6.17 -19.40 7.73
CA GLN A 51 5.38 -20.56 8.17
C GLN A 51 4.59 -21.18 7.00
N ARG A 52 4.19 -20.35 6.04
CA ARG A 52 3.35 -20.75 4.91
C ARG A 52 4.14 -21.01 3.63
N GLY A 53 5.46 -20.88 3.67
CA GLY A 53 6.33 -21.05 2.51
C GLY A 53 6.07 -20.02 1.39
N ILE A 54 5.55 -18.84 1.74
CA ILE A 54 5.22 -17.80 0.76
C ILE A 54 6.40 -16.84 0.66
N LEU A 55 6.96 -16.72 -0.55
CA LEU A 55 7.99 -15.75 -0.84
C LEU A 55 7.37 -14.37 -1.07
N LYS A 56 7.79 -13.38 -0.27
CA LYS A 56 7.33 -11.99 -0.40
C LYS A 56 7.47 -11.47 -1.83
N ALA A 57 8.55 -11.83 -2.53
CA ALA A 57 8.79 -11.45 -3.93
C ALA A 57 7.63 -11.86 -4.86
N ASN A 58 7.05 -13.05 -4.68
CA ASN A 58 5.93 -13.53 -5.50
C ASN A 58 4.67 -12.71 -5.24
N VAL A 59 4.45 -12.29 -3.98
CA VAL A 59 3.31 -11.44 -3.61
C VAL A 59 3.47 -10.05 -4.22
N ILE A 60 4.69 -9.49 -4.17
CA ILE A 60 5.03 -8.21 -4.80
C ILE A 60 4.80 -8.27 -6.31
N GLU A 61 5.26 -9.33 -6.98
CA GLU A 61 5.07 -9.54 -8.42
C GLU A 61 3.58 -9.66 -8.78
N LEU A 62 2.78 -10.35 -7.96
CA LEU A 62 1.34 -10.43 -8.16
C LEU A 62 0.67 -9.04 -8.08
N ILE A 63 1.11 -8.20 -7.15
CA ILE A 63 0.60 -6.83 -6.98
C ILE A 63 0.98 -5.98 -8.20
N THR A 64 2.27 -5.93 -8.56
CA THR A 64 2.75 -5.09 -9.68
C THR A 64 2.20 -5.53 -11.03
N SER A 65 2.00 -6.84 -11.24
CA SER A 65 1.37 -7.39 -12.45
C SER A 65 -0.15 -7.20 -12.52
N THR A 66 -0.78 -6.61 -11.49
CA THR A 66 -2.23 -6.40 -11.50
C THR A 66 -2.67 -5.33 -12.50
N HIS A 67 -1.90 -4.26 -12.66
CA HIS A 67 -2.17 -3.21 -13.63
C HIS A 67 -0.93 -2.36 -13.88
N GLN A 68 -0.74 -1.85 -15.11
CA GLN A 68 0.38 -0.96 -15.48
C GLN A 68 0.48 0.36 -14.66
N ASN A 69 -0.55 0.68 -13.89
CA ASN A 69 -0.60 1.89 -13.06
C ASN A 69 -0.16 1.61 -11.61
N VAL A 70 0.15 0.35 -11.29
CA VAL A 70 0.70 -0.05 -10.01
C VAL A 70 2.21 0.00 -10.12
N ARG A 71 2.84 0.83 -9.31
CA ARG A 71 4.30 0.97 -9.29
C ARG A 71 4.79 0.72 -7.88
N TYR A 72 5.83 -0.10 -7.76
CA TYR A 72 6.51 -0.25 -6.49
C TYR A 72 7.13 1.09 -6.12
N TYR A 73 6.82 1.57 -4.92
CA TYR A 73 7.34 2.82 -4.38
C TYR A 73 8.53 2.48 -3.48
N VAL A 74 9.73 2.68 -4.01
CA VAL A 74 10.98 2.52 -3.25
C VAL A 74 11.36 3.88 -2.67
N ASP A 75 11.60 3.91 -1.36
CA ASP A 75 12.28 5.03 -0.71
C ASP A 75 13.73 5.08 -1.22
N ASN A 76 14.12 6.20 -1.84
CA ASN A 76 15.44 6.40 -2.44
C ASN A 76 16.58 6.40 -1.38
N ASP A 77 16.27 6.47 -0.08
CA ASP A 77 17.28 6.39 0.99
C ASP A 77 17.69 4.95 1.37
N VAL A 78 17.08 3.92 0.77
CA VAL A 78 17.51 2.53 0.95
C VAL A 78 18.10 2.01 -0.34
N HIS A 79 19.42 1.94 -0.42
CA HIS A 79 20.16 1.32 -1.51
C HIS A 79 19.56 -0.04 -1.95
N ASN A 80 18.84 -0.01 -3.07
CA ASN A 80 18.76 -1.02 -4.13
C ASN A 80 18.69 -2.51 -3.76
N THR A 81 18.05 -2.86 -2.65
CA THR A 81 17.55 -4.21 -2.46
C THR A 81 16.13 -4.15 -1.91
N PRO A 82 15.14 -4.82 -2.53
CA PRO A 82 13.86 -5.08 -1.89
C PRO A 82 14.17 -5.92 -0.66
N ASN A 83 14.45 -5.25 0.45
CA ASN A 83 14.89 -5.90 1.65
C ASN A 83 13.70 -6.74 2.14
N VAL A 84 13.88 -8.06 2.13
CA VAL A 84 12.81 -9.06 2.34
C VAL A 84 12.11 -8.85 3.69
N LEU A 85 12.72 -8.10 4.61
CA LEU A 85 12.21 -7.79 5.94
C LEU A 85 11.38 -6.50 6.05
N SER A 86 11.33 -5.66 5.00
CA SER A 86 10.69 -4.34 5.08
C SER A 86 9.26 -4.32 4.53
N ASP A 87 8.48 -3.39 5.07
CA ASP A 87 7.14 -3.02 4.58
C ASP A 87 7.22 -2.54 3.12
N SER A 88 6.17 -2.82 2.36
CA SER A 88 6.13 -2.52 0.93
C SER A 88 5.10 -1.44 0.62
N PHE A 89 5.49 -0.53 -0.28
CA PHE A 89 4.67 0.61 -0.69
C PHE A 89 4.41 0.50 -2.19
N PHE A 90 3.17 0.72 -2.61
CA PHE A 90 2.78 0.70 -4.01
C PHE A 90 1.96 1.93 -4.35
N SER A 91 2.49 2.75 -5.26
CA SER A 91 1.74 3.86 -5.83
C SER A 91 0.79 3.33 -6.89
N VAL A 92 -0.49 3.68 -6.78
CA VAL A 92 -1.54 3.33 -7.73
C VAL A 92 -2.05 4.61 -8.36
N VAL A 93 -1.67 4.82 -9.62
CA VAL A 93 -1.80 6.11 -10.30
C VAL A 93 -3.08 6.21 -11.13
N GLY A 94 -3.73 7.37 -11.07
CA GLY A 94 -4.82 7.75 -11.97
C GLY A 94 -6.25 7.37 -11.52
N PRO A 95 -7.28 7.75 -12.29
CA PRO A 95 -8.67 7.90 -11.83
C PRO A 95 -9.35 6.61 -11.40
N ARG A 96 -8.78 5.45 -11.74
CA ARG A 96 -9.28 4.12 -11.36
C ARG A 96 -8.52 3.52 -10.18
N ALA A 97 -7.69 4.28 -9.46
CA ALA A 97 -6.87 3.77 -8.38
C ALA A 97 -7.66 2.95 -7.35
N SER A 98 -8.85 3.42 -6.96
CA SER A 98 -9.72 2.68 -6.03
C SER A 98 -10.16 1.31 -6.60
N GLN A 99 -10.51 1.23 -7.89
CA GLN A 99 -10.91 -0.03 -8.53
C GLN A 99 -9.72 -0.99 -8.67
N ILE A 100 -8.54 -0.45 -8.99
CA ILE A 100 -7.30 -1.23 -9.08
C ILE A 100 -6.94 -1.81 -7.70
N ILE A 101 -7.01 -1.02 -6.63
CA ILE A 101 -6.77 -1.49 -5.26
C ILE A 101 -7.74 -2.61 -4.87
N VAL A 102 -9.03 -2.47 -5.17
CA VAL A 102 -10.01 -3.55 -4.94
C VAL A 102 -9.63 -4.82 -5.70
N HIS A 103 -9.17 -4.69 -6.94
CA HIS A 103 -8.73 -5.84 -7.74
C HIS A 103 -7.47 -6.49 -7.17
N ILE A 104 -6.48 -5.70 -6.73
CA ILE A 104 -5.27 -6.19 -6.04
C ILE A 104 -5.66 -7.01 -4.82
N VAL A 105 -6.50 -6.46 -3.94
CA VAL A 105 -6.94 -7.13 -2.71
C VAL A 105 -7.64 -8.46 -3.04
N ARG A 106 -8.56 -8.46 -4.01
CA ARG A 106 -9.25 -9.69 -4.45
C ARG A 106 -8.29 -10.74 -4.99
N ARG A 107 -7.32 -10.35 -5.83
CA ARG A 107 -6.32 -11.29 -6.37
C ARG A 107 -5.50 -11.91 -5.26
N LEU A 108 -5.07 -11.11 -4.30
CA LEU A 108 -4.32 -11.63 -3.16
C LEU A 108 -5.19 -12.61 -2.35
N GLN A 109 -6.46 -12.27 -2.12
CA GLN A 109 -7.38 -13.14 -1.36
C GLN A 109 -7.53 -14.47 -2.09
N THR A 110 -7.76 -14.47 -3.40
CA THR A 110 -7.87 -15.70 -4.19
C THR A 110 -6.60 -16.56 -4.13
N ASN A 111 -5.41 -15.95 -4.09
CA ASN A 111 -4.15 -16.70 -4.17
C ASN A 111 -3.66 -17.22 -2.83
N TYR A 112 -3.93 -16.51 -1.73
CA TYR A 112 -3.35 -16.88 -0.44
C TYR A 112 -4.34 -16.93 0.72
N HIS A 113 -5.60 -16.49 0.58
CA HIS A 113 -6.55 -16.64 1.67
C HIS A 113 -6.69 -18.10 2.09
N GLN A 114 -6.44 -18.37 3.37
CA GLN A 114 -6.59 -19.68 3.98
C GLN A 114 -7.31 -19.54 5.32
N ALA A 115 -8.38 -20.32 5.51
CA ALA A 115 -9.10 -20.33 6.77
C ALA A 115 -8.21 -20.86 7.89
N ASN A 116 -8.30 -20.25 9.08
CA ASN A 116 -7.57 -20.64 10.30
C ASN A 116 -6.04 -20.56 10.21
N VAL A 117 -5.50 -19.77 9.27
CA VAL A 117 -4.06 -19.54 9.13
C VAL A 117 -3.74 -18.09 9.51
N PRO A 118 -2.58 -17.79 10.14
CA PRO A 118 -2.18 -16.42 10.41
C PRO A 118 -2.14 -15.57 9.13
N SER A 119 -2.67 -14.35 9.23
CA SER A 119 -2.58 -13.36 8.15
C SER A 119 -1.11 -13.04 7.81
N LEU A 120 -0.84 -12.85 6.52
CA LEU A 120 0.44 -12.39 5.99
C LEU A 120 0.82 -10.98 6.44
N GLY A 121 -0.11 -10.20 7.00
CA GLY A 121 0.17 -8.82 7.41
C GLY A 121 -1.05 -7.91 7.44
N ARG A 122 -0.80 -6.61 7.41
CA ARG A 122 -1.84 -5.57 7.34
C ARG A 122 -1.69 -4.79 6.04
N VAL A 123 -2.80 -4.34 5.50
CA VAL A 123 -2.84 -3.54 4.27
C VAL A 123 -3.61 -2.27 4.50
N PHE A 124 -2.97 -1.15 4.19
CA PHE A 124 -3.56 0.16 4.30
C PHE A 124 -3.67 0.81 2.94
N CYS A 125 -4.83 1.40 2.68
CA CYS A 125 -5.03 2.32 1.59
C CYS A 125 -4.88 3.75 2.13
N VAL A 126 -3.94 4.48 1.55
CA VAL A 126 -3.67 5.88 1.85
C VAL A 126 -4.13 6.72 0.66
N ARG A 127 -4.97 7.71 0.95
CA ARG A 127 -5.55 8.61 -0.05
C ARG A 127 -5.31 10.04 0.38
N ALA A 128 -4.86 10.87 -0.55
CA ALA A 128 -4.72 12.30 -0.34
C ALA A 128 -5.96 13.01 -0.87
N THR A 129 -6.95 13.20 0.01
CA THR A 129 -8.30 13.67 -0.38
C THR A 129 -8.36 15.16 -0.70
N LYS A 130 -7.43 15.95 -0.14
CA LYS A 130 -7.21 17.39 -0.37
C LYS A 130 -5.73 17.71 -0.09
N ALA A 131 -5.26 18.90 -0.48
CA ALA A 131 -3.95 19.40 -0.03
C ALA A 131 -3.79 19.22 1.49
N ASN A 132 -2.73 18.52 1.90
CA ASN A 132 -2.39 18.26 3.31
C ASN A 132 -3.43 17.45 4.12
N VAL A 133 -4.36 16.72 3.47
CA VAL A 133 -5.33 15.85 4.14
C VAL A 133 -5.17 14.41 3.67
N ILE A 134 -4.54 13.61 4.54
CA ILE A 134 -4.35 12.17 4.35
C ILE A 134 -5.44 11.40 5.05
N LYS A 135 -6.11 10.53 4.29
CA LYS A 135 -7.00 9.50 4.82
C LYS A 135 -6.30 8.16 4.71
N VAL A 136 -6.21 7.45 5.83
CA VAL A 136 -5.70 6.08 5.91
C VAL A 136 -6.86 5.18 6.31
N ASP A 137 -7.10 4.17 5.48
CA ASP A 137 -8.10 3.12 5.72
C ASP A 137 -7.38 1.76 5.76
N GLU A 138 -7.61 0.96 6.79
CA GLU A 138 -7.18 -0.43 6.82
C GLU A 138 -8.16 -1.28 6.02
N LEU A 139 -7.65 -2.11 5.10
CA LEU A 139 -8.47 -2.97 4.27
C LEU A 139 -8.76 -4.28 5.02
N TYR A 140 -9.78 -4.26 5.89
CA TYR A 140 -10.17 -5.38 6.77
C TYR A 140 -11.15 -6.38 6.12
N PRO A 141 -11.11 -7.69 6.45
CA PRO A 141 -9.96 -8.45 6.94
C PRO A 141 -9.17 -9.04 5.77
N PHE A 142 -7.91 -8.61 5.67
CA PHE A 142 -6.90 -9.24 4.83
C PHE A 142 -6.40 -10.53 5.51
N ASN A 143 -7.24 -11.58 5.56
CA ASN A 143 -6.81 -12.93 5.99
C ASN A 143 -6.10 -13.64 4.85
N ILE A 144 -5.07 -13.00 4.32
CA ILE A 144 -4.26 -13.53 3.24
C ILE A 144 -3.18 -14.36 3.82
#